data_AF-S8DXT0-F1
#
_entry.id   AF-S8DXT0-F1
#
_cell.length_a   1.000
_cell.length_b   1.000
_cell.length_c   1.000
_cell.angle_alpha   90.00
_cell.angle_beta   90.00
_cell.angle_gamma   90.00
#
_symmetry.space_group_name_H-M   'P 1'
#
loop_
_entity.id
_entity.type
_entity.pdbx_description
1 polymer ?
#
loop_
_entity_poly.entity_id
_entity_poly.type
_entity_poly.pdbx_seq_one_letter_code
_entity_poly.pdbx_strand_id
1 'polypeptide(L)'
;MLSDNPIAGEKPNYPYPTLIRAAILGSPRRALTLQGIYRALEDRFAWFRNHKNDKAWQNSIRHNLSLNKLFRRLQKPITEPGKGSYWTVD
;
A
#
# COMPACT_ATOMS: atom_id res chain seq x y z
N MET A 1 9.58 -11.68 -3.93
CA MET A 1 9.09 -10.29 -4.14
C MET A 1 8.59 -10.22 -5.57
N LEU A 2 7.52 -9.45 -5.86
CA LEU A 2 6.92 -9.35 -7.20
C LEU A 2 8.04 -9.09 -8.23
N SER A 3 8.39 -10.12 -8.99
CA SER A 3 9.57 -10.18 -9.86
C SER A 3 9.26 -9.76 -11.29
N ASP A 4 8.01 -9.44 -11.58
CA ASP A 4 7.62 -8.98 -12.90
C ASP A 4 7.95 -7.50 -13.00
N ASN A 5 8.90 -7.17 -13.89
CA ASN A 5 9.09 -5.81 -14.37
C ASN A 5 7.74 -5.35 -14.95
N PRO A 6 7.02 -4.43 -14.29
CA PRO A 6 5.74 -3.99 -14.80
C PRO A 6 5.96 -3.31 -16.15
N ILE A 7 5.14 -3.66 -17.15
CA ILE A 7 5.11 -2.94 -18.43
C ILE A 7 4.96 -1.45 -18.10
N ALA A 8 5.92 -0.65 -18.56
CA ALA A 8 6.03 0.74 -18.16
C ALA A 8 4.74 1.50 -18.53
N GLY A 9 4.01 1.97 -17.53
CA GLY A 9 2.80 2.78 -17.70
C GLY A 9 1.48 2.02 -17.63
N GLU A 10 1.49 0.69 -17.60
CA GLU A 10 0.26 -0.11 -17.47
C GLU A 10 -0.07 -0.47 -16.03
N LYS A 11 -1.37 -0.68 -15.77
CA LYS A 11 -1.85 -1.11 -14.46
C LYS A 11 -1.26 -2.48 -14.13
N PRO A 12 -0.63 -2.66 -12.95
CA PRO A 12 -0.06 -3.95 -12.58
C PRO A 12 -1.12 -5.06 -12.59
N ASN A 13 -0.81 -6.21 -13.19
CA ASN A 13 -1.69 -7.37 -13.24
C ASN A 13 -1.65 -8.17 -11.92
N TYR A 14 -1.86 -7.47 -10.81
CA TYR A 14 -1.92 -8.05 -9.47
C TYR A 14 -3.13 -7.52 -8.71
N PRO A 15 -3.79 -8.36 -7.91
CA PRO A 15 -4.89 -7.91 -7.10
C PRO A 15 -4.39 -6.98 -5.99
N TYR A 16 -5.21 -6.01 -5.58
CA TYR A 16 -4.83 -5.01 -4.58
C TYR A 16 -4.28 -5.61 -3.26
N PRO A 17 -4.82 -6.70 -2.70
CA PRO A 17 -4.22 -7.35 -1.54
C PRO A 17 -2.75 -7.74 -1.75
N THR A 18 -2.41 -8.27 -2.92
CA THR A 18 -1.02 -8.65 -3.25
C THR A 18 -0.12 -7.43 -3.33
N LEU A 19 -0.60 -6.34 -3.93
CA LEU A 19 0.13 -5.07 -4.02
C LEU A 19 0.36 -4.44 -2.64
N ILE A 20 -0.67 -4.38 -1.81
CA ILE A 20 -0.60 -3.85 -0.44
C ILE A 20 0.35 -4.71 0.41
N ARG A 21 0.23 -6.04 0.31
CA ARG A 21 1.11 -6.98 1.02
C ARG A 21 2.58 -6.76 0.63
N ALA A 22 2.86 -6.63 -0.67
CA ALA A 22 4.22 -6.38 -1.15
C ALA A 22 4.77 -5.03 -0.67
N ALA A 23 3.93 -3.98 -0.62
CA ALA A 23 4.31 -2.69 -0.07
C ALA A 23 4.66 -2.79 1.43
N ILE A 24 3.80 -3.39 2.24
CA ILE A 24 3.99 -3.53 3.68
C ILE A 24 5.22 -4.39 3.99
N LEU A 25 5.34 -5.57 3.39
CA LEU A 25 6.48 -6.48 3.62
C LEU A 25 7.80 -5.96 3.06
N GLY A 26 7.75 -5.07 2.08
CA GLY A 26 8.93 -4.37 1.56
C GLY A 26 9.42 -3.23 2.46
N SER A 27 8.66 -2.84 3.49
CA SER A 27 9.07 -1.80 4.43
C SER A 27 9.98 -2.37 5.54
N PRO A 28 10.97 -1.61 6.04
CA PRO A 28 11.86 -2.09 7.11
C PRO A 28 11.12 -2.51 8.39
N ARG A 29 10.01 -1.84 8.70
CA ARG A 29 9.18 -2.10 9.89
C ARG A 29 8.14 -3.20 9.67
N ARG A 30 8.05 -3.76 8.46
CA ARG A 30 6.93 -4.61 8.00
C ARG A 30 5.56 -3.99 8.29
N ALA A 31 5.50 -2.67 8.35
CA ALA A 31 4.33 -1.90 8.70
C ALA A 31 4.39 -0.53 8.02
N LEU A 32 3.28 -0.09 7.42
CA LEU A 32 3.19 1.19 6.72
C LEU A 32 1.89 1.93 7.07
N THR A 33 1.93 3.26 7.05
CA THR A 33 0.70 4.06 7.09
C THR A 33 -0.03 3.97 5.75
N LEU A 34 -1.30 4.36 5.69
CA LEU A 34 -2.05 4.45 4.42
C LEU A 34 -1.29 5.27 3.38
N GLN A 35 -0.75 6.43 3.78
CA GLN A 35 0.06 7.28 2.90
C GLN A 35 1.37 6.60 2.49
N GLY A 36 1.97 5.82 3.39
CA GLY A 36 3.16 5.02 3.08
C GLY A 36 2.88 3.94 2.03
N ILE A 37 1.71 3.31 2.08
CA ILE A 37 1.28 2.34 1.06
C ILE A 37 1.11 3.03 -0.30
N TYR A 38 0.50 4.21 -0.35
CA TYR A 38 0.38 4.98 -1.60
C TYR A 38 1.75 5.27 -2.22
N ARG A 39 2.67 5.82 -1.42
CA ARG A 39 4.05 6.13 -1.85
C ARG A 39 4.78 4.88 -2.34
N ALA A 40 4.71 3.77 -1.60
CA ALA A 40 5.37 2.53 -1.99
C ALA A 40 4.88 1.96 -3.33
N LEU A 41 3.60 2.19 -3.68
CA LEU A 41 3.05 1.80 -4.97
C LEU A 41 3.43 2.79 -6.09
N GLU A 42 3.44 4.09 -5.81
CA GLU A 42 3.88 5.15 -6.74
C GLU A 42 5.38 5.05 -7.08
N ASP A 43 6.21 4.66 -6.12
CA ASP A 43 7.64 4.46 -6.30
C ASP A 43 7.91 3.23 -7.18
N ARG A 44 7.11 2.17 -7.01
CA ARG A 44 7.29 0.88 -7.70
C ARG A 44 6.65 0.81 -9.08
N PHE A 45 5.49 1.44 -9.29
CA PHE A 45 4.73 1.31 -10.54
C PHE A 45 4.38 2.69 -11.13
N ALA A 46 4.80 2.90 -12.39
CA ALA A 46 4.53 4.14 -13.12
C ALA A 46 3.03 4.44 -13.24
N TRP A 47 2.17 3.41 -13.35
CA TRP A 47 0.72 3.61 -13.42
C TRP A 47 0.17 4.32 -12.17
N PHE A 48 0.53 3.88 -10.96
CA PHE A 48 0.08 4.54 -9.73
C PHE A 48 0.62 5.96 -9.61
N ARG A 49 1.87 6.20 -10.03
CA ARG A 49 2.48 7.53 -10.07
C ARG A 49 1.72 8.49 -10.98
N ASN A 50 1.40 8.04 -12.20
CA ASN A 50 0.66 8.84 -13.18
C ASN A 50 -0.79 9.09 -12.73
N HIS A 51 -1.35 8.17 -11.95
CA HIS A 51 -2.71 8.26 -11.41
C HIS A 51 -2.74 8.69 -9.94
N LYS A 52 -1.71 9.38 -9.41
CA LYS A 52 -1.61 9.70 -7.97
C LYS A 52 -2.84 10.42 -7.38
N ASN A 53 -3.55 11.19 -8.21
CA ASN A 53 -4.74 11.95 -7.82
C ASN A 53 -6.06 11.19 -8.03
N ASP A 54 -6.02 10.00 -8.63
CA ASP A 54 -7.21 9.19 -8.87
C ASP A 54 -7.72 8.57 -7.56
N LYS A 55 -8.93 8.98 -7.19
CA LYS A 55 -9.59 8.52 -5.97
C LYS A 55 -10.07 7.08 -6.07
N ALA A 56 -10.26 6.53 -7.27
CA ALA A 56 -10.82 5.20 -7.47
C ALA A 56 -9.89 4.12 -6.93
N TRP A 57 -8.62 4.08 -7.36
CA TRP A 57 -7.66 3.09 -6.85
C TRP A 57 -7.33 3.34 -5.37
N GLN A 58 -7.24 4.59 -4.92
CA GLN A 58 -7.03 4.90 -3.50
C GLN A 58 -8.18 4.38 -2.64
N ASN A 59 -9.42 4.45 -3.14
CA ASN A 59 -10.58 3.88 -2.48
C ASN A 59 -10.51 2.36 -2.44
N SER A 60 -10.08 1.71 -3.52
CA SER A 60 -9.83 0.27 -3.53
C SER A 60 -8.80 -0.15 -2.50
N ILE A 61 -7.71 0.62 -2.31
CA ILE A 61 -6.72 0.35 -1.26
C ILE A 61 -7.34 0.43 0.14
N ARG A 62 -8.07 1.53 0.45
CA ARG A 62 -8.73 1.70 1.76
C ARG A 62 -9.74 0.59 2.03
N HIS A 63 -10.52 0.23 1.02
CA HIS A 63 -11.50 -0.85 1.10
C HIS A 63 -10.83 -2.20 1.41
N ASN A 64 -9.74 -2.54 0.72
CA ASN A 64 -9.00 -3.78 0.96
C ASN A 64 -8.38 -3.84 2.35
N LEU A 65 -7.82 -2.73 2.84
CA LEU A 65 -7.28 -2.64 4.20
C LEU A 65 -8.34 -2.90 5.27
N SER A 66 -9.58 -2.46 5.05
CA SER A 66 -10.68 -2.65 6.00
C SER A 66 -11.35 -4.02 5.91
N LEU A 67 -11.51 -4.58 4.71
CA LEU A 67 -12.25 -5.83 4.52
C LEU A 67 -11.37 -7.09 4.64
N ASN A 68 -10.11 -7.03 4.23
CA ASN A 68 -9.28 -8.22 4.17
C ASN A 68 -8.60 -8.48 5.51
N LYS A 69 -8.91 -9.63 6.12
CA LYS A 69 -8.36 -10.09 7.41
C LYS A 69 -6.83 -10.18 7.42
N LEU A 70 -6.21 -10.25 6.25
CA LEU A 70 -4.75 -10.21 6.10
C LEU A 70 -4.13 -8.92 6.65
N PHE A 71 -4.87 -7.81 6.65
CA PHE A 71 -4.36 -6.52 7.10
C PHE A 71 -4.91 -6.18 8.48
N ARG A 72 -4.00 -5.91 9.41
CA ARG A 72 -4.37 -5.46 10.75
C ARG A 72 -3.78 -4.08 11.06
N ARG A 73 -4.55 -3.32 11.82
CA ARG A 73 -4.22 -1.97 12.24
C ARG A 73 -3.38 -2.02 13.51
N LEU A 74 -2.21 -1.40 13.48
CA LEU A 74 -1.33 -1.21 14.64
C LEU A 74 -1.49 0.21 15.18
N GLN A 75 -1.57 0.32 16.52
CA GLN A 75 -1.51 1.61 17.19
C GLN A 75 -0.13 2.23 17.01
N LYS A 76 -0.09 3.53 16.70
CA LYS A 76 1.17 4.28 16.70
C LYS A 76 1.60 4.52 18.15
N PRO A 77 2.90 4.49 18.46
CA PRO A 77 3.40 4.99 19.73
C PRO A 77 2.92 6.42 19.95
N ILE A 78 2.54 6.77 21.19
CA ILE A 78 2.12 8.13 21.57
C ILE A 78 3.23 9.15 21.23
N THR A 79 4.48 8.70 21.21
CA THR A 79 5.67 9.49 20.89
C THR A 79 5.85 9.81 19.39
N GLU A 80 5.10 9.16 18.49
CA GLU A 80 5.17 9.42 17.04
C GLU A 80 3.96 10.23 16.55
N PRO A 81 4.02 11.58 16.59
CA PRO A 81 2.96 12.42 16.06
C PRO A 81 2.76 12.16 14.56
N GLY A 82 1.51 12.08 14.12
CA GLY A 82 1.17 11.97 12.70
C GLY A 82 -0.17 11.28 12.45
N LYS A 83 -0.81 11.64 11.33
CA LYS A 83 -2.15 11.17 10.96
C LYS A 83 -2.18 9.68 10.61
N GLY A 84 -3.20 9.00 11.12
CA GLY A 84 -3.53 7.62 10.75
C GLY A 84 -2.81 6.56 11.59
N SER A 85 -3.13 5.30 11.32
CA SER A 85 -2.54 4.13 11.97
C SER A 85 -1.55 3.42 11.05
N TYR A 86 -0.68 2.59 11.64
CA TYR A 86 0.11 1.65 10.85
C TYR A 86 -0.77 0.46 10.44
N TRP A 87 -0.46 -0.10 9.28
CA TRP A 87 -1.01 -1.34 8.75
C TRP A 87 0.10 -2.35 8.62
N THR A 88 -0.12 -3.54 9.14
CA THR A 88 0.78 -4.70 8.99
C THR A 88 0.03 -5.85 8.33
N VAL A 89 0.79 -6.81 7.83
CA VAL A 89 0.32 -8.10 7.35
C VAL A 89 0.48 -9.11 8.49
N ASP A 90 -0.51 -9.97 8.70
CA ASP A 90 -0.39 -11.19 9.53
C ASP A 90 0.17 -12.39 8.74
#